data_AF-Q8VMQ7-F1
#
_entry.id   AF-Q8VMQ7-F1
#
_cell.length_a   1.000
_cell.length_b   1.000
_cell.length_c   1.000
_cell.angle_alpha   90.00
_cell.angle_beta   90.00
_cell.angle_gamma   90.00
#
_symmetry.space_group_name_H-M   'P 1'
#
loop_
_entity.id
_entity.type
_entity.pdbx_description
1 polymer ?
#
loop_
_entity_poly.entity_id
_entity_poly.type
_entity_poly.pdbx_seq_one_letter_code
_entity_poly.pdbx_strand_id
1 'polypeptide(L)'
;QQIVTLTYPHIGNTGTTPEDVESDRVWSAGLVIRDLPLVASNWRNTMSLSDYLKANNVVAIAGIDTRRLTRILREKGSQNGCIMVGDNISEEAAIAAAQGFPGLKGMDLAKVVSVKEKYEWRSTVWDLKTDSHATIDAAELPYHVVAYDYGVKYNILRMLVERGCRVTVVPAQTPASDVLALQPDGVFLSNGPGDPEPCDYAIQAIKE
;
A
#
# COMPACT_ATOMS: atom_id res chain seq x y z
N GLN A 1 -8.15 -5.61 -0.44
CA GLN A 1 -8.08 -5.87 -1.90
C GLN A 1 -8.99 -4.88 -2.62
N GLN A 2 -8.43 -3.97 -3.41
CA GLN A 2 -9.19 -2.89 -4.07
C GLN A 2 -8.73 -2.73 -5.52
N ILE A 3 -9.68 -2.45 -6.41
CA ILE A 3 -9.39 -2.01 -7.78
C ILE A 3 -9.27 -0.49 -7.77
N VAL A 4 -8.12 0.03 -8.20
CA VAL A 4 -7.83 1.47 -8.19
C VAL A 4 -8.20 2.06 -9.54
N THR A 5 -9.13 3.02 -9.55
CA THR A 5 -9.45 3.82 -10.74
C THR A 5 -8.84 5.20 -10.60
N LEU A 6 -7.96 5.58 -11.54
CA LEU A 6 -7.32 6.89 -11.53
C LEU A 6 -8.09 7.88 -12.42
N THR A 7 -8.32 9.07 -11.88
CA THR A 7 -9.12 10.11 -12.54
C THR A 7 -8.29 10.95 -13.51
N TYR A 8 -6.99 11.13 -13.25
CA TYR A 8 -6.07 11.78 -14.19
C TYR A 8 -5.89 10.90 -15.43
N PRO A 9 -6.01 11.46 -16.66
CA PRO A 9 -6.15 10.63 -17.86
C PRO A 9 -4.89 9.85 -18.23
N HIS A 10 -3.71 10.47 -18.11
CA HIS A 10 -2.44 9.85 -18.52
C HIS A 10 -1.70 9.30 -17.31
N ILE A 11 -1.68 7.98 -17.17
CA ILE A 11 -1.03 7.31 -16.03
C ILE A 11 0.17 6.53 -16.54
N GLY A 12 1.35 6.80 -15.96
CA GLY A 12 2.61 6.17 -16.36
C GLY A 12 3.60 7.12 -17.06
N ASN A 13 3.32 8.43 -17.09
CA ASN A 13 4.15 9.43 -17.78
C ASN A 13 5.60 9.44 -17.29
N THR A 14 5.82 9.18 -16.01
CA THR A 14 7.15 9.14 -15.39
C THR A 14 7.71 7.74 -15.26
N GLY A 15 7.03 6.72 -15.78
CA GLY A 15 7.37 5.32 -15.57
C GLY A 15 7.35 4.96 -14.08
N THR A 16 8.34 4.18 -13.65
CA THR A 16 8.45 3.67 -12.26
C THR A 16 9.90 3.68 -11.79
N THR A 17 10.09 3.79 -10.49
CA THR A 17 11.40 3.69 -9.82
C THR A 17 11.25 2.99 -8.46
N PRO A 18 12.23 2.18 -8.01
CA PRO A 18 12.19 1.52 -6.71
C PRO A 18 12.06 2.48 -5.53
N GLU A 19 12.60 3.70 -5.64
CA GLU A 19 12.55 4.71 -4.58
C GLU A 19 11.12 5.23 -4.30
N ASP A 20 10.21 5.15 -5.28
CA ASP A 20 8.81 5.59 -5.12
C ASP A 20 7.89 4.50 -4.53
N VAL A 21 8.45 3.33 -4.21
CA VAL A 21 7.71 2.19 -3.68
C VAL A 21 7.44 2.39 -2.17
N GLU A 22 6.17 2.19 -1.78
CA GLU A 22 5.67 2.43 -0.42
C GLU A 22 5.45 1.15 0.39
N SER A 23 5.67 -0.03 -0.20
CA SER A 23 5.45 -1.34 0.42
C SER A 23 6.27 -2.43 -0.28
N ASP A 24 6.34 -3.62 0.28
CA ASP A 24 7.04 -4.79 -0.27
C ASP A 24 6.52 -5.25 -1.64
N ARG A 25 5.25 -4.98 -1.95
CA ARG A 25 4.59 -5.33 -3.21
C ARG A 25 3.48 -4.35 -3.59
N VAL A 26 2.94 -4.50 -4.79
CA VAL A 26 1.73 -3.78 -5.22
C VAL A 26 0.49 -4.41 -4.59
N TRP A 27 -0.18 -3.68 -3.71
CA TRP A 27 -1.35 -4.16 -2.95
C TRP A 27 -2.70 -3.99 -3.66
N SER A 28 -2.76 -3.18 -4.72
CA SER A 28 -3.98 -3.04 -5.51
C SER A 28 -4.28 -4.36 -6.24
N ALA A 29 -5.54 -4.77 -6.21
CA ALA A 29 -6.01 -5.96 -6.91
C ALA A 29 -6.08 -5.74 -8.43
N GLY A 30 -6.20 -4.48 -8.85
CA GLY A 30 -6.11 -4.10 -10.25
C GLY A 30 -6.08 -2.59 -10.44
N LEU A 31 -5.77 -2.17 -11.66
CA LEU A 31 -5.64 -0.77 -12.05
C LEU A 31 -6.53 -0.44 -13.25
N VAL A 32 -7.25 0.68 -13.16
CA VAL A 32 -8.16 1.16 -14.20
C VAL A 32 -7.78 2.59 -14.57
N ILE A 33 -7.40 2.81 -15.84
CA ILE A 33 -6.92 4.11 -16.33
C ILE A 33 -7.59 4.49 -17.65
N ARG A 34 -7.54 5.78 -17.98
CA ARG A 34 -8.05 6.27 -19.28
C ARG A 34 -7.05 6.01 -20.39
N ASP A 35 -5.78 6.36 -20.18
CA ASP A 35 -4.75 6.33 -21.20
C ASP A 35 -3.40 5.94 -20.59
N LEU A 36 -2.70 5.03 -21.26
CA LEU A 36 -1.33 4.66 -20.97
C LEU A 36 -0.45 5.38 -22.00
N PRO A 37 0.48 6.26 -21.58
CA PRO A 37 1.34 6.97 -22.51
C PRO A 37 2.25 6.00 -23.27
N LEU A 38 2.56 6.35 -24.53
CA LEU A 38 3.43 5.55 -25.39
C LEU A 38 4.83 5.38 -24.83
N VAL A 39 5.33 6.40 -24.13
CA VAL A 39 6.66 6.42 -23.53
C VAL A 39 6.61 7.00 -22.12
N ALA A 40 7.42 6.44 -21.24
CA ALA A 40 7.75 7.06 -19.96
C ALA A 40 8.92 8.04 -20.16
N SER A 41 8.78 9.27 -19.67
CA SER A 41 9.76 10.34 -19.82
C SER A 41 10.02 11.03 -18.48
N ASN A 42 10.98 10.48 -17.74
CA ASN A 42 11.50 11.05 -16.51
C ASN A 42 12.91 10.52 -16.27
N TRP A 43 13.80 11.33 -15.70
CA TRP A 43 15.18 10.94 -15.46
C TRP A 43 15.32 9.84 -14.40
N ARG A 44 14.36 9.70 -13.47
CA ARG A 44 14.30 8.64 -12.46
C ARG A 44 13.68 7.35 -12.98
N ASN A 45 13.12 7.34 -14.19
CA ASN A 45 12.43 6.17 -14.71
C ASN A 45 13.40 4.99 -14.91
N THR A 46 13.11 3.86 -14.28
CA THR A 46 13.84 2.61 -14.46
C THR A 46 13.05 1.58 -15.26
N MET A 47 11.71 1.68 -15.28
CA MET A 47 10.83 0.70 -15.93
C MET A 47 9.48 1.33 -16.32
N SER A 48 8.93 0.92 -17.48
CA SER A 48 7.60 1.37 -17.90
C SER A 48 6.52 0.89 -16.92
N LEU A 49 5.41 1.63 -16.82
CA LEU A 49 4.29 1.20 -15.98
C LEU A 49 3.72 -0.15 -16.42
N SER A 50 3.67 -0.42 -17.73
CA SER A 50 3.17 -1.69 -18.27
C SER A 50 4.03 -2.88 -17.82
N ASP A 51 5.34 -2.75 -17.91
CA ASP A 51 6.27 -3.81 -17.51
C ASP A 51 6.28 -3.99 -15.99
N TYR A 52 6.18 -2.90 -15.24
CA TYR A 52 6.07 -2.95 -13.78
C TYR A 52 4.82 -3.70 -13.31
N LEU A 53 3.67 -3.46 -13.94
CA LEU A 53 2.42 -4.16 -13.62
C LEU A 53 2.52 -5.66 -13.95
N LYS A 54 3.12 -6.02 -15.09
CA LYS A 54 3.37 -7.43 -15.45
C LYS A 54 4.31 -8.10 -14.46
N ALA A 55 5.42 -7.45 -14.09
CA ALA A 55 6.39 -7.99 -13.13
C ALA A 55 5.77 -8.24 -11.75
N ASN A 56 4.79 -7.42 -11.36
CA ASN A 56 4.06 -7.56 -10.10
C ASN A 56 2.76 -8.37 -10.21
N ASN A 57 2.47 -8.98 -11.38
CA ASN A 57 1.26 -9.75 -11.65
C ASN A 57 -0.05 -8.97 -11.34
N VAL A 58 -0.09 -7.69 -11.70
CA VAL A 58 -1.25 -6.82 -11.48
C VAL A 58 -2.08 -6.73 -12.75
N VAL A 59 -3.35 -7.11 -12.67
CA VAL A 59 -4.30 -6.98 -13.77
C VAL A 59 -4.70 -5.50 -13.93
N ALA A 60 -4.54 -4.95 -15.13
CA ALA A 60 -4.86 -3.57 -15.42
C ALA A 60 -5.58 -3.40 -16.76
N ILE A 61 -6.42 -2.38 -16.86
CA ILE A 61 -7.15 -2.02 -18.08
C ILE A 61 -7.03 -0.52 -18.36
N ALA A 62 -6.79 -0.18 -19.63
CA ALA A 62 -6.70 1.18 -20.15
C ALA A 62 -7.73 1.39 -21.26
N GLY A 63 -7.92 2.64 -21.70
CA GLY A 63 -8.81 2.96 -22.82
C GLY A 63 -10.29 3.11 -22.45
N ILE A 64 -10.63 3.05 -21.16
CA ILE A 64 -12.02 3.20 -20.71
C ILE A 64 -12.36 4.65 -20.33
N ASP A 65 -13.64 4.99 -20.33
CA ASP A 65 -14.13 6.26 -19.80
C ASP A 65 -14.11 6.25 -18.25
N THR A 66 -12.95 6.55 -17.66
CA THR A 66 -12.79 6.65 -16.20
C THR A 66 -13.63 7.77 -15.60
N ARG A 67 -14.03 8.79 -16.37
CA ARG A 67 -14.93 9.85 -15.90
C ARG A 67 -16.34 9.31 -15.69
N ARG A 68 -16.86 8.51 -16.63
CA ARG A 68 -18.15 7.80 -16.48
C ARG A 68 -18.11 6.89 -15.26
N LEU A 69 -17.07 6.07 -15.11
CA LEU A 69 -16.91 5.17 -13.95
C LEU A 69 -16.89 5.95 -12.63
N THR A 70 -16.10 7.02 -12.55
CA THR A 70 -16.02 7.86 -11.35
C THR A 70 -17.36 8.48 -10.99
N ARG A 71 -18.16 8.93 -11.98
CA ARG A 71 -19.52 9.44 -11.73
C ARG A 71 -20.44 8.37 -11.16
N ILE A 72 -20.40 7.15 -11.71
CA ILE A 72 -21.19 6.02 -11.21
C ILE A 72 -20.84 5.73 -9.75
N LEU A 73 -19.55 5.66 -9.40
CA LEU A 73 -19.09 5.42 -8.04
C LEU A 73 -19.48 6.55 -7.08
N ARG A 74 -19.44 7.80 -7.54
CA ARG A 74 -19.88 8.97 -6.76
C ARG A 74 -21.37 8.98 -6.50
N GLU A 75 -22.19 8.62 -7.49
CA GLU A 75 -23.65 8.69 -7.41
C GLU A 75 -24.27 7.46 -6.73
N LYS A 76 -23.68 6.26 -6.93
CA LYS A 76 -24.22 4.98 -6.43
C LYS A 76 -23.42 4.38 -5.26
N GLY A 77 -22.32 5.00 -4.88
CA GLY A 77 -21.39 4.46 -3.88
C GLY A 77 -20.40 3.44 -4.46
N SER A 78 -19.54 2.93 -3.58
CA SER A 78 -18.54 1.92 -3.93
C SER A 78 -19.22 0.62 -4.40
N GLN A 79 -18.66 0.03 -5.45
CA GLN A 79 -19.13 -1.22 -6.03
C GLN A 79 -17.97 -2.20 -6.14
N ASN A 80 -18.27 -3.48 -5.96
CA ASN A 80 -17.35 -4.55 -6.30
C ASN A 80 -17.19 -4.60 -7.83
N GLY A 81 -16.03 -5.02 -8.30
CA GLY A 81 -15.73 -5.10 -9.73
C GLY A 81 -14.79 -6.25 -10.03
N CYS A 82 -14.75 -6.64 -11.29
CA CYS A 82 -13.84 -7.64 -11.82
C CYS A 82 -13.19 -7.06 -13.09
N ILE A 83 -11.89 -7.29 -13.25
CA ILE A 83 -11.17 -7.03 -14.50
C ILE A 83 -10.75 -8.38 -15.06
N MET A 84 -11.09 -8.64 -16.31
CA MET A 84 -10.65 -9.82 -17.05
C MET A 84 -9.76 -9.39 -18.22
N VAL A 85 -8.61 -10.05 -18.35
CA VAL A 85 -7.63 -9.82 -19.41
C VAL A 85 -7.18 -11.18 -19.93
N GLY A 86 -7.24 -11.39 -21.25
CA GLY A 86 -6.85 -12.63 -21.90
C GLY A 86 -7.66 -12.88 -23.17
N ASP A 87 -7.47 -14.04 -23.80
CA ASP A 87 -8.13 -14.38 -25.07
C ASP A 87 -9.59 -14.85 -24.87
N ASN A 88 -9.90 -15.47 -23.72
CA ASN A 88 -11.22 -16.01 -23.41
C ASN A 88 -11.95 -15.14 -22.37
N ILE A 89 -12.43 -13.96 -22.81
CA ILE A 89 -13.19 -13.04 -21.96
C ILE A 89 -14.68 -13.39 -22.04
N SER A 90 -15.33 -13.60 -20.88
CA SER A 90 -16.79 -13.74 -20.76
C SER A 90 -17.34 -12.66 -19.84
N GLU A 91 -18.34 -11.93 -20.33
CA GLU A 91 -19.05 -10.90 -19.57
C GLU A 91 -19.77 -11.54 -18.37
N GLU A 92 -20.41 -12.68 -18.57
CA GLU A 92 -21.16 -13.41 -17.55
C GLU A 92 -20.22 -13.84 -16.41
N ALA A 93 -19.04 -14.34 -16.75
CA ALA A 93 -18.04 -14.74 -15.77
C ALA A 93 -17.49 -13.54 -14.98
N ALA A 94 -17.25 -12.40 -15.63
CA ALA A 94 -16.80 -11.18 -14.97
C ALA A 94 -17.86 -10.63 -14.01
N ILE A 95 -19.14 -10.62 -14.41
CA ILE A 95 -20.25 -10.19 -13.56
C ILE A 95 -20.41 -11.13 -12.37
N ALA A 96 -20.38 -12.44 -12.59
CA ALA A 96 -20.48 -13.44 -11.53
C ALA A 96 -19.34 -13.30 -10.51
N ALA A 97 -18.10 -13.07 -10.98
CA ALA A 97 -16.96 -12.82 -10.11
C ALA A 97 -17.10 -11.53 -9.30
N ALA A 98 -17.59 -10.44 -9.91
CA ALA A 98 -17.82 -9.18 -9.22
C ALA A 98 -18.93 -9.30 -8.14
N GLN A 99 -20.02 -10.01 -8.43
CA GLN A 99 -21.12 -10.23 -7.50
C GLN A 99 -20.76 -11.23 -6.38
N GLY A 100 -19.91 -12.20 -6.67
CA GLY A 100 -19.43 -13.19 -5.71
C GLY A 100 -18.45 -12.64 -4.67
N PHE A 101 -17.93 -11.41 -4.85
CA PHE A 101 -17.01 -10.82 -3.88
C PHE A 101 -17.77 -10.42 -2.59
N PRO A 102 -17.39 -10.96 -1.42
CA PRO A 102 -18.10 -10.73 -0.14
C PRO A 102 -18.05 -9.28 0.37
N GLY A 103 -17.26 -8.41 -0.25
CA GLY A 103 -17.07 -7.02 0.15
C GLY A 103 -15.94 -6.84 1.17
N LEU A 104 -15.67 -5.59 1.53
CA LEU A 104 -14.58 -5.21 2.45
C LEU A 104 -15.05 -5.01 3.89
N LYS A 105 -16.36 -4.85 4.12
CA LYS A 105 -16.92 -4.55 5.43
C LYS A 105 -16.81 -5.77 6.35
N GLY A 106 -16.28 -5.57 7.56
CA GLY A 106 -16.06 -6.65 8.52
C GLY A 106 -14.88 -7.58 8.19
N MET A 107 -14.07 -7.25 7.18
CA MET A 107 -12.83 -7.97 6.90
C MET A 107 -11.64 -7.31 7.59
N ASP A 108 -11.04 -8.04 8.52
CA ASP A 108 -9.72 -7.71 9.05
C ASP A 108 -8.66 -8.01 7.98
N LEU A 109 -8.32 -6.97 7.22
CA LEU A 109 -7.26 -6.99 6.23
C LEU A 109 -5.89 -6.58 6.82
N ALA A 110 -5.87 -5.99 8.01
CA ALA A 110 -4.64 -5.57 8.68
C ALA A 110 -3.72 -6.77 8.95
N LYS A 111 -4.27 -7.89 9.46
CA LYS A 111 -3.48 -9.12 9.65
C LYS A 111 -2.96 -9.74 8.35
N VAL A 112 -3.62 -9.48 7.22
CA VAL A 112 -3.25 -10.05 5.90
C VAL A 112 -2.06 -9.32 5.31
N VAL A 113 -1.93 -8.03 5.63
CA VAL A 113 -0.87 -7.16 5.08
C VAL A 113 0.30 -6.94 6.04
N SER A 114 0.11 -7.24 7.32
CA SER A 114 1.14 -7.18 8.35
C SER A 114 2.34 -8.06 8.03
N VAL A 115 3.52 -7.60 8.45
CA VAL A 115 4.72 -8.45 8.56
C VAL A 115 4.51 -9.62 9.49
N LYS A 116 5.28 -10.69 9.24
CA LYS A 116 5.26 -11.94 10.02
C LYS A 116 6.21 -11.93 11.21
N GLU A 117 7.35 -11.25 11.06
CA GLU A 117 8.39 -11.14 12.07
C GLU A 117 8.72 -9.66 12.27
N LYS A 118 9.07 -9.31 13.51
CA LYS A 118 9.51 -7.94 13.81
C LYS A 118 10.85 -7.64 13.13
N TYR A 119 11.03 -6.40 12.71
CA TYR A 119 12.26 -5.94 12.10
C TYR A 119 12.56 -4.48 12.48
N GLU A 120 13.80 -4.06 12.26
CA GLU A 120 14.22 -2.67 12.50
C GLU A 120 14.22 -1.89 11.19
N TRP A 121 13.67 -0.67 11.21
CA TRP A 121 13.69 0.26 10.08
C TRP A 121 14.57 1.48 10.41
N ARG A 122 15.50 1.78 9.50
CA ARG A 122 16.51 2.85 9.64
C ARG A 122 16.68 3.73 8.40
N SER A 123 15.87 3.52 7.37
CA SER A 123 15.93 4.29 6.13
C SER A 123 15.14 5.60 6.28
N THR A 124 15.72 6.73 5.87
CA THR A 124 15.12 8.08 5.98
C THR A 124 14.44 8.53 4.68
N VAL A 125 13.91 9.75 4.66
CA VAL A 125 13.25 10.36 3.48
C VAL A 125 14.20 10.44 2.27
N TRP A 126 13.62 10.45 1.07
CA TRP A 126 14.39 10.49 -0.18
C TRP A 126 15.07 11.85 -0.36
N ASP A 127 16.33 11.84 -0.82
CA ASP A 127 17.08 13.06 -1.15
C ASP A 127 17.34 13.15 -2.67
N LEU A 128 17.05 14.32 -3.26
CA LEU A 128 17.20 14.57 -4.69
C LEU A 128 18.66 14.54 -5.17
N LYS A 129 19.61 14.95 -4.34
CA LYS A 129 21.04 15.02 -4.70
C LYS A 129 21.65 13.63 -4.78
N THR A 130 21.20 12.71 -3.94
CA THR A 130 21.70 11.33 -3.89
C THR A 130 20.79 10.34 -4.62
N ASP A 131 19.60 10.77 -5.06
CA ASP A 131 18.52 9.95 -5.63
C ASP A 131 18.30 8.64 -4.86
N SER A 132 18.25 8.74 -3.53
CA SER A 132 18.18 7.57 -2.65
C SER A 132 17.65 7.90 -1.27
N HIS A 133 17.19 6.86 -0.57
CA HIS A 133 16.92 6.89 0.86
C HIS A 133 18.16 6.50 1.68
N ALA A 134 18.77 7.46 2.37
CA ALA A 134 19.89 7.17 3.26
C ALA A 134 19.48 6.28 4.44
N THR A 135 20.42 5.49 4.97
CA THR A 135 20.23 4.73 6.21
C THR A 135 21.01 5.40 7.33
N ILE A 136 20.36 5.65 8.45
CA ILE A 136 20.97 6.27 9.63
C ILE A 136 21.40 5.18 10.62
N ASP A 137 22.57 5.33 11.25
CA ASP A 137 23.00 4.38 12.28
C ASP A 137 22.04 4.44 13.49
N ALA A 138 21.78 3.30 14.12
CA ALA A 138 20.90 3.24 15.28
C ALA A 138 21.44 4.09 16.45
N ALA A 139 22.77 4.23 16.58
CA ALA A 139 23.39 5.06 17.60
C ALA A 139 23.16 6.57 17.41
N GLU A 140 22.77 7.00 16.21
CA GLU A 140 22.48 8.40 15.89
C GLU A 140 20.99 8.76 16.04
N LEU A 141 20.15 7.77 16.38
CA LEU A 141 18.71 7.92 16.53
C LEU A 141 18.33 7.95 18.02
N PRO A 142 18.11 9.14 18.62
CA PRO A 142 17.95 9.29 20.07
C PRO A 142 16.67 8.69 20.64
N TYR A 143 15.64 8.42 19.82
CA TYR A 143 14.35 7.90 20.28
C TYR A 143 14.08 6.50 19.74
N HIS A 144 13.39 5.66 20.51
CA HIS A 144 12.91 4.35 20.10
C HIS A 144 11.40 4.32 19.96
N VAL A 145 10.91 4.13 18.73
CA VAL A 145 9.48 3.97 18.44
C VAL A 145 9.19 2.53 18.05
N VAL A 146 8.17 1.92 18.67
CA VAL A 146 7.61 0.64 18.21
C VAL A 146 6.39 0.93 17.35
N ALA A 147 6.42 0.48 16.09
CA ALA A 147 5.35 0.68 15.13
C ALA A 147 4.61 -0.64 14.88
N TYR A 148 3.31 -0.68 15.18
CA TYR A 148 2.44 -1.78 14.74
C TYR A 148 2.23 -1.69 13.23
N ASP A 149 2.51 -2.77 12.53
CA ASP A 149 2.27 -2.90 11.10
C ASP A 149 0.88 -3.43 10.81
N TYR A 150 -0.05 -2.52 10.52
CA TYR A 150 -1.38 -2.82 9.98
C TYR A 150 -1.43 -2.71 8.45
N GLY A 151 -0.28 -2.61 7.77
CA GLY A 151 -0.13 -2.25 6.36
C GLY A 151 0.63 -0.93 6.20
N VAL A 152 1.68 -0.74 7.00
CA VAL A 152 2.43 0.50 7.09
C VAL A 152 3.05 0.89 5.75
N LYS A 153 2.90 2.16 5.40
CA LYS A 153 3.63 2.74 4.28
C LYS A 153 5.06 3.06 4.67
N TYR A 154 6.03 2.70 3.84
CA TYR A 154 7.45 2.97 4.08
C TYR A 154 7.74 4.44 4.35
N ASN A 155 7.06 5.39 3.68
CA ASN A 155 7.32 6.80 3.94
C ASN A 155 6.96 7.27 5.36
N ILE A 156 6.04 6.60 6.05
CA ILE A 156 5.77 6.90 7.46
C ILE A 156 7.00 6.56 8.31
N LEU A 157 7.57 5.37 8.10
CA LEU A 157 8.77 4.92 8.79
C LEU A 157 9.97 5.84 8.47
N ARG A 158 10.13 6.22 7.20
CA ARG A 158 11.14 7.19 6.75
C ARG A 158 11.02 8.54 7.46
N MET A 159 9.81 9.06 7.61
CA MET A 159 9.57 10.32 8.31
C MET A 159 9.81 10.24 9.83
N LEU A 160 9.63 9.07 10.45
CA LEU A 160 9.99 8.84 11.85
C LEU A 160 11.51 8.83 12.03
N VAL A 161 12.23 8.11 11.15
CA VAL A 161 13.71 8.09 11.15
C VAL A 161 14.29 9.49 10.94
N GLU A 162 13.74 10.27 10.01
CA GLU A 162 14.13 11.67 9.78
C GLU A 162 13.99 12.55 11.03
N ARG A 163 13.13 12.17 11.98
CA ARG A 163 12.90 12.86 13.26
C ARG A 163 13.72 12.27 14.41
N GLY A 164 14.68 11.40 14.12
CA GLY A 164 15.57 10.79 15.12
C GLY A 164 14.99 9.54 15.79
N CYS A 165 14.00 8.87 15.18
CA CYS A 165 13.43 7.65 15.74
C CYS A 165 14.05 6.40 15.12
N ARG A 166 14.66 5.54 15.93
CA ARG A 166 14.89 4.13 15.60
C ARG A 166 13.56 3.41 15.67
N VAL A 167 13.13 2.78 14.58
CA VAL A 167 11.80 2.18 14.52
C VAL A 167 11.90 0.66 14.55
N THR A 168 11.24 0.03 15.54
CA THR A 168 10.99 -1.42 15.52
C THR A 168 9.58 -1.64 15.01
N VAL A 169 9.47 -2.25 13.84
CA VAL A 169 8.18 -2.61 13.26
C VAL A 169 7.78 -3.99 13.76
N VAL A 170 6.56 -4.13 14.28
CA VAL A 170 6.05 -5.38 14.86
C VAL A 170 4.78 -5.82 14.14
N PRO A 171 4.51 -7.15 14.07
CA PRO A 171 3.27 -7.66 13.51
C PRO A 171 2.03 -7.04 14.16
N ALA A 172 0.95 -6.91 13.39
CA ALA A 172 -0.34 -6.39 13.83
C ALA A 172 -0.85 -7.01 15.14
N GLN A 173 -0.59 -8.30 15.35
CA GLN A 173 -1.11 -9.08 16.49
C GLN A 173 -0.12 -9.18 17.67
N THR A 174 0.92 -8.35 17.69
CA THR A 174 1.90 -8.35 18.78
C THR A 174 1.21 -7.98 20.11
N PRO A 175 1.43 -8.73 21.20
CA PRO A 175 0.87 -8.37 22.50
C PRO A 175 1.47 -7.06 23.05
N ALA A 176 0.66 -6.28 23.79
CA ALA A 176 1.13 -5.05 24.44
C ALA A 176 2.30 -5.32 25.39
N SER A 177 2.28 -6.45 26.12
CA SER A 177 3.38 -6.88 26.99
C SER A 177 4.72 -6.97 26.26
N ASP A 178 4.71 -7.49 25.04
CA ASP A 178 5.92 -7.69 24.24
C ASP A 178 6.44 -6.36 23.70
N VAL A 179 5.53 -5.43 23.36
CA VAL A 179 5.88 -4.06 22.97
C VAL A 179 6.46 -3.28 24.15
N LEU A 180 5.84 -3.33 25.32
CA LEU A 180 6.32 -2.66 26.53
C LEU A 180 7.66 -3.21 27.00
N ALA A 181 7.92 -4.50 26.81
CA ALA A 181 9.21 -5.12 27.10
C ALA A 181 10.36 -4.57 26.25
N LEU A 182 10.06 -3.94 25.10
CA LEU A 182 11.05 -3.23 24.28
C LEU A 182 11.41 -1.84 24.81
N GLN A 183 10.75 -1.37 25.87
CA GLN A 183 10.95 -0.05 26.49
C GLN A 183 10.92 1.11 25.48
N PRO A 184 9.85 1.23 24.66
CA PRO A 184 9.77 2.28 23.66
C PRO A 184 9.59 3.66 24.30
N ASP A 185 10.17 4.69 23.68
CA ASP A 185 9.85 6.10 23.97
C ASP A 185 8.47 6.48 23.41
N GLY A 186 7.98 5.74 22.41
CA GLY A 186 6.65 5.92 21.84
C GLY A 186 6.14 4.71 21.08
N VAL A 187 4.82 4.55 21.04
CA VAL A 187 4.14 3.53 20.23
C VAL A 187 3.42 4.22 19.07
N PHE A 188 3.60 3.69 17.86
CA PHE A 188 2.96 4.18 16.66
C PHE A 188 2.01 3.13 16.07
N LEU A 189 0.83 3.58 15.65
CA LEU A 189 -0.20 2.74 15.02
C LEU A 189 -0.26 3.12 13.54
N SER A 190 0.11 2.19 12.65
CA SER A 190 0.18 2.51 11.23
C SER A 190 -1.18 2.65 10.55
N ASN A 191 -1.14 3.13 9.31
CA ASN A 191 -2.24 2.95 8.38
C ASN A 191 -2.46 1.45 8.09
N GLY A 192 -3.64 1.12 7.56
CA GLY A 192 -3.96 -0.22 7.12
C GLY A 192 -5.20 -0.25 6.21
N PRO A 193 -5.40 -1.34 5.47
CA PRO A 193 -6.59 -1.53 4.66
C PRO A 193 -7.77 -2.02 5.50
N GLY A 194 -8.98 -1.80 4.98
CA GLY A 194 -10.20 -2.38 5.54
C GLY A 194 -10.77 -1.62 6.73
N ASP A 195 -11.54 -2.34 7.53
CA ASP A 195 -12.28 -1.82 8.68
C ASP A 195 -11.47 -2.08 9.97
N PRO A 196 -11.25 -1.07 10.84
CA PRO A 196 -10.60 -1.30 12.13
C PRO A 196 -11.51 -1.96 13.17
N GLU A 197 -12.84 -1.96 12.99
CA GLU A 197 -13.80 -2.57 13.94
C GLU A 197 -13.50 -4.04 14.28
N PRO A 198 -13.18 -4.94 13.32
CA PRO A 198 -12.85 -6.34 13.61
C PRO A 198 -11.43 -6.57 14.17
N CYS A 199 -10.61 -5.53 14.36
CA CYS A 199 -9.22 -5.66 14.83
C CYS A 199 -9.15 -5.75 16.37
N ASP A 200 -9.86 -6.71 16.97
CA ASP A 200 -10.01 -6.85 18.42
C ASP A 200 -8.67 -6.92 19.17
N TYR A 201 -7.69 -7.61 18.58
CA TYR A 201 -6.34 -7.74 19.15
C TYR A 201 -5.64 -6.37 19.30
N ALA A 202 -5.80 -5.50 18.31
CA ALA A 202 -5.19 -4.17 18.30
C ALA A 202 -5.91 -3.27 19.31
N ILE A 203 -7.25 -3.31 19.31
CA ILE A 203 -8.08 -2.55 20.27
C ILE A 203 -7.72 -2.92 21.70
N GLN A 204 -7.53 -4.21 21.99
CA GLN A 204 -7.13 -4.68 23.30
C GLN A 204 -5.71 -4.22 23.66
N ALA A 205 -4.74 -4.41 22.77
CA ALA A 205 -3.36 -4.03 23.01
C ALA A 205 -3.17 -2.50 23.21
N ILE A 206 -4.01 -1.67 22.58
CA ILE A 206 -3.96 -0.20 22.74
C ILE A 206 -4.55 0.27 24.08
N LYS A 207 -5.47 -0.50 24.67
CA LYS A 207 -6.11 -0.15 25.96
C LYS A 207 -5.21 -0.45 27.16
N GLU A 208 -4.33 -1.43 27.02
CA GLU A 208 -3.36 -1.86 28.03
C GLU A 208 -2.16 -0.89 28.10
#